data_AF-A0A2E4WPV2-F1
#
_entry.id   AF-A0A2E4WPV2-F1
#
_cell.length_a   1.000
_cell.length_b   1.000
_cell.length_c   1.000
_cell.angle_alpha   90.00
_cell.angle_beta   90.00
_cell.angle_gamma   90.00
#
_symmetry.space_group_name_H-M   'P 1'
#
loop_
_entity.id
_entity.type
_entity.pdbx_description
1 polymer ?
#
loop_
_entity_poly.entity_id
_entity_poly.type
_entity_poly.pdbx_seq_one_letter_code
_entity_poly.pdbx_strand_id
1 'polypeptide(L)' 'MIKIQKFTFNPFQENTYLLFDETKECIIIDPGCYEKAEQDLLKTFVKENKLKPVKLINTHCHIDHVLGNKF' A
#
# COMPACT_ATOMS: atom_id res chain seq x y z
N MET A 1 13.17 -6.59 -12.39
CA MET A 1 12.13 -5.83 -13.13
C MET A 1 11.07 -5.35 -12.14
N ILE A 2 10.88 -4.03 -12.06
CA ILE A 2 9.90 -3.44 -11.13
C ILE A 2 8.47 -3.78 -11.59
N LYS A 3 7.64 -4.19 -10.64
CA LYS A 3 6.20 -4.38 -10.78
C LYS A 3 5.47 -3.34 -9.93
N ILE A 4 4.31 -2.92 -10.41
CA ILE A 4 3.46 -1.94 -9.74
C ILE A 4 2.08 -2.57 -9.54
N GLN A 5 1.65 -2.64 -8.29
CA GLN A 5 0.27 -2.95 -7.94
C GLN A 5 -0.41 -1.68 -7.42
N LYS A 6 -1.60 -1.38 -7.95
CA LYS A 6 -2.43 -0.27 -7.48
C LYS A 6 -3.63 -0.82 -6.71
N PHE A 7 -3.97 -0.17 -5.61
CA PHE A 7 -5.25 -0.30 -4.94
C PHE A 7 -5.94 1.05 -4.92
N THR A 8 -7.26 1.05 -4.96
CA THR A 8 -8.05 2.26 -4.77
C THR A 8 -8.84 2.07 -3.48
N PHE A 9 -8.57 2.92 -2.49
CA PHE A 9 -9.08 2.82 -1.13
C PHE A 9 -9.80 4.07 -0.70
N ASN A 10 -10.52 3.92 0.42
CA ASN A 10 -11.28 4.90 1.16
C ASN A 10 -12.33 5.67 0.33
N PRO A 11 -13.21 6.45 0.98
CA PRO A 11 -14.24 7.21 0.26
C PRO A 11 -13.69 8.29 -0.69
N PHE A 12 -12.44 8.70 -0.55
CA PHE A 12 -11.79 9.69 -1.43
C PHE A 12 -11.21 9.05 -2.70
N GLN A 13 -11.29 7.72 -2.84
CA GLN A 13 -10.73 6.99 -3.98
C GLN A 13 -9.22 7.21 -4.15
N GLU A 14 -8.53 7.27 -3.01
CA GLU A 14 -7.08 7.38 -2.92
C GLU A 14 -6.41 6.18 -3.60
N ASN A 15 -5.29 6.39 -4.29
CA ASN A 15 -4.56 5.31 -4.94
C ASN A 15 -3.28 4.94 -4.17
N THR A 16 -3.36 3.84 -3.43
CA THR A 16 -2.18 3.22 -2.80
C THR A 16 -1.41 2.39 -3.82
N TYR A 17 -0.08 2.57 -3.87
CA TYR A 17 0.79 1.84 -4.78
C TYR A 17 1.79 0.96 -4.05
N LEU A 18 2.00 -0.25 -4.55
CA LEU A 18 3.06 -1.16 -4.14
C LEU A 18 4.04 -1.31 -5.30
N LEU A 19 5.28 -0.89 -5.08
CA LEU A 19 6.39 -1.13 -5.99
C LEU A 19 7.24 -2.24 -5.42
N PHE A 20 7.50 -3.27 -6.20
CA PHE A 20 8.30 -4.43 -5.79
C PHE A 20 8.99 -5.09 -6.97
N ASP A 21 10.01 -5.90 -6.70
CA ASP A 21 10.76 -6.63 -7.72
C ASP A 21 11.01 -8.09 -7.30
N GLU A 22 11.91 -8.76 -8.01
CA GLU A 22 12.35 -10.14 -7.75
C GLU A 22 12.92 -10.38 -6.35
N THR A 23 13.46 -9.36 -5.67
CA THR A 23 14.00 -9.48 -4.31
C THR A 23 12.91 -9.67 -3.26
N LYS A 24 11.66 -9.40 -3.64
CA LYS A 24 10.47 -9.31 -2.78
C LYS A 24 10.45 -8.12 -1.83
N GLU A 25 11.45 -7.25 -1.84
CA GLU A 25 11.32 -5.96 -1.16
C GLU A 25 10.21 -5.13 -1.81
N CYS A 26 9.46 -4.41 -0.99
CA CYS A 26 8.31 -3.64 -1.42
C CYS A 26 8.27 -2.28 -0.73
N ILE A 27 7.98 -1.25 -1.53
CA ILE A 27 7.67 0.09 -1.04
C ILE A 27 6.16 0.28 -1.19
N ILE A 28 5.51 0.70 -0.11
CA ILE A 28 4.12 1.14 -0.09
C ILE A 28 4.12 2.67 -0.18
N ILE A 29 3.39 3.21 -1.15
CA ILE A 29 3.25 4.64 -1.38
C ILE A 29 1.80 5.01 -1.13
N ASP A 30 1.60 6.04 -0.31
CA ASP A 30 0.31 6.62 0.06
C ASP A 30 -0.70 5.56 0.54
N PRO A 31 -0.50 4.98 1.74
CA PRO A 31 -1.38 3.93 2.25
C PRO A 31 -2.74 4.51 2.68
N GLY A 32 -3.69 4.67 1.76
CA GLY A 32 -5.04 5.14 2.04
C GLY A 32 -5.99 4.11 2.63
N CYS A 33 -5.55 2.87 2.93
CA CYS A 33 -6.41 1.80 3.45
C CYS A 33 -6.96 2.12 4.85
N TYR A 34 -8.21 2.57 4.92
CA TYR A 34 -8.87 3.02 6.14
C TYR A 34 -9.70 1.89 6.76
N GLU A 35 -10.56 1.28 5.96
CA GLU A 35 -11.48 0.24 6.42
C GLU A 35 -10.76 -1.07 6.67
N LYS A 36 -11.29 -1.88 7.59
CA LYS A 36 -10.71 -3.19 7.93
C LYS A 36 -10.54 -4.09 6.70
N ALA A 37 -11.52 -4.08 5.80
CA ALA A 37 -11.48 -4.86 4.56
C ALA A 37 -10.35 -4.41 3.62
N GLU A 38 -10.05 -3.12 3.55
CA GLU A 38 -8.99 -2.55 2.73
C GLU A 38 -7.61 -2.92 3.28
N GLN A 39 -7.45 -2.81 4.60
CA GLN A 39 -6.24 -3.25 5.28
C GLN A 39 -6.00 -4.75 5.08
N ASP A 40 -7.06 -5.56 5.16
CA ASP A 40 -6.96 -7.01 4.97
C ASP A 40 -6.67 -7.37 3.51
N LEU A 41 -7.21 -6.63 2.54
CA LEU A 41 -6.87 -6.78 1.13
C LEU A 41 -5.37 -6.51 0.90
N LEU A 42 -4.86 -5.40 1.42
CA LEU A 42 -3.45 -5.04 1.31
C LEU A 42 -2.54 -6.09 1.99
N LYS A 43 -2.88 -6.51 3.21
CA LYS A 43 -2.13 -7.54 3.96
C LYS A 43 -2.13 -8.88 3.23
N THR A 44 -3.27 -9.28 2.67
CA THR A 44 -3.41 -10.53 1.91
C THR A 44 -2.53 -10.50 0.68
N PHE A 45 -2.56 -9.39 -0.09
CA PHE A 45 -1.70 -9.24 -1.27
C PHE A 45 -0.21 -9.34 -0.92
N VAL A 46 0.24 -8.64 0.12
CA VAL A 46 1.63 -8.69 0.61
C VAL A 46 2.01 -10.13 0.99
N LYS A 47 1.13 -10.82 1.73
CA LYS A 47 1.35 -12.20 2.21
C LYS A 47 1.42 -13.21 1.06
N GLU A 48 0.45 -13.20 0.15
CA GLU A 48 0.37 -14.15 -0.97
C GLU A 48 1.55 -14.00 -1.94
N ASN A 49 1.99 -12.76 -2.18
CA ASN A 49 3.14 -12.48 -3.04
C ASN A 49 4.49 -12.63 -2.34
N LYS A 50 4.48 -12.93 -1.02
CA LYS A 50 5.65 -13.03 -0.13
C LYS A 50 6.50 -11.75 -0.14
N LEU A 51 5.84 -10.60 -0.21
CA LEU A 51 6.50 -9.30 -0.22
C LEU A 51 6.98 -8.94 1.19
N LYS A 52 8.06 -8.17 1.24
CA LYS A 52 8.69 -7.62 2.43
C LYS A 52 8.58 -6.10 2.37
N PRO A 53 7.56 -5.48 3.01
CA PRO A 53 7.50 -4.03 3.10
C PRO A 53 8.75 -3.50 3.79
N VAL A 54 9.56 -2.72 3.07
CA VAL A 54 10.80 -2.11 3.59
C VAL A 54 10.64 -0.61 3.81
N LYS A 55 9.67 0.01 3.14
CA LYS A 55 9.31 1.42 3.31
C LYS A 55 7.82 1.62 3.12
N LEU A 56 7.29 2.57 3.88
CA LEU A 56 5.98 3.16 3.71
C LEU A 56 6.21 4.67 3.62
N ILE A 57 5.83 5.27 2.50
CA ILE A 57 6.08 6.68 2.24
C ILE A 57 4.78 7.36 1.81
N ASN A 58 4.64 8.63 2.16
CA ASN A 58 3.60 9.49 1.60
C ASN A 58 4.24 10.43 0.58
N THR A 59 3.55 10.70 -0.51
CA THR A 59 3.91 11.75 -1.47
C THR A 59 3.85 13.13 -0.82
N HIS A 60 2.86 13.33 0.05
CA HIS A 60 2.64 14.54 0.84
C HIS A 60 1.75 14.26 2.06
N CYS A 61 1.55 15.25 2.93
CA CYS A 61 0.72 15.09 4.13
C CYS A 61 -0.72 15.56 3.87
N HIS A 62 -1.57 14.65 3.37
CA HIS A 62 -2.99 14.90 3.16
C HIS A 62 -3.85 13.75 3.70
N ILE A 63 -5.07 14.06 4.12
CA ILE A 63 -5.87 13.23 5.02
C ILE A 63 -6.26 11.87 4.43
N ASP A 64 -6.54 11.82 3.13
CA ASP A 64 -6.91 10.62 2.38
C ASP A 64 -5.77 9.60 2.25
N HIS A 65 -4.51 10.05 2.18
CA HIS A 65 -3.33 9.18 2.03
C HIS A 65 -2.76 8.65 3.36
N VAL A 66 -2.95 9.38 4.47
CA VAL A 66 -2.31 9.04 5.77
C VAL A 66 -3.06 7.99 6.59
N LEU A 67 -4.25 7.57 6.15
CA LEU A 67 -5.19 6.74 6.93
C LEU A 67 -4.62 5.36 7.29
N GLY A 68 -3.75 4.82 6.46
CA GLY A 68 -3.06 3.54 6.63
C GLY A 68 -1.60 3.67 7.07
N ASN A 69 -1.15 4.82 7.56
CA ASN A 69 0.25 5.00 8.00
C ASN A 69 0.71 4.03 9.11
N LYS A 70 -0.23 3.45 9.86
CA LYS A 70 0.04 2.46 10.91
C LYS A 70 0.05 1.00 10.38
N PHE A 71 0.21 0.82 9.08
CA PHE A 71 0.22 -0.49 8.42
C PHE A 71 1.33 -1.41 8.94
#